data_AF-A0A1V5CKF7-F1
#
_entry.id   AF-A0A1V5CKF7-F1
#
_cell.length_a   1.000
_cell.length_b   1.000
_cell.length_c   1.000
_cell.angle_alpha   90.00
_cell.angle_beta   90.00
_cell.angle_gamma   90.00
#
_symmetry.space_group_name_H-M   'P 1'
#
loop_
_entity.id
_entity.type
_entity.pdbx_description
1 polymer ?
#
loop_
_entity_poly.entity_id
_entity_poly.type
_entity_poly.pdbx_seq_one_letter_code
_entity_poly.pdbx_strand_id
1 'polypeptide(L)'
;MKTIPYCFLVLMFLAGATVAFGRPFLVSDPYPKGGKLKNFLVTINGKTTESMPAKNSDGLAYLRFDLGNLPDGIYTATVKAVNTKGAVSLPASYSFKKAGSKVEPYTPPVPKQKRAPTRTYPGHINK
;
A
#
# COMPACT_ATOMS: atom_id res chain seq x y z
N MET A 1 26.22 61.18 -7.80
CA MET A 1 25.60 60.25 -8.77
C MET A 1 25.56 58.85 -8.16
N LYS A 2 24.45 58.11 -8.40
CA LYS A 2 24.16 56.68 -8.10
C LYS A 2 23.66 56.35 -6.69
N THR A 3 22.37 56.55 -6.40
CA THR A 3 21.16 55.69 -6.64
C THR A 3 20.92 54.64 -5.55
N ILE A 4 19.97 54.97 -4.67
CA ILE A 4 19.18 54.02 -3.86
C ILE A 4 18.23 53.27 -4.81
N PRO A 5 17.96 51.99 -4.55
CA PRO A 5 16.58 51.56 -4.66
C PRO A 5 16.10 50.80 -3.41
N TYR A 6 14.92 51.22 -2.97
CA TYR A 6 13.92 50.47 -2.24
C TYR A 6 13.77 49.03 -2.75
N CYS A 7 13.51 48.07 -1.84
CA CYS A 7 12.27 47.29 -1.95
C CYS A 7 12.04 46.46 -0.68
N PHE A 8 10.99 46.86 0.03
CA PHE A 8 10.21 46.06 0.95
C PHE A 8 9.88 44.69 0.32
N LEU A 9 10.30 43.59 0.96
CA LEU A 9 9.60 42.33 0.81
C LEU A 9 9.76 41.52 2.11
N VAL A 10 8.89 41.84 3.06
CA VAL A 10 8.53 40.95 4.17
C VAL A 10 7.83 39.74 3.53
N LEU A 11 8.60 38.73 3.11
CA LEU A 11 8.04 37.45 2.73
C LEU A 11 7.78 36.68 4.02
N MET A 12 6.63 36.97 4.62
CA MET A 12 6.02 36.14 5.63
C MET A 12 5.79 34.78 4.97
N PHE A 13 6.74 33.85 5.09
CA PHE A 13 6.52 32.45 4.74
C PHE A 13 5.58 31.93 5.81
N LEU A 14 4.28 32.13 5.55
CA LEU A 14 3.19 31.51 6.25
C LEU A 14 3.54 30.03 6.26
N ALA A 15 4.00 29.54 7.42
CA ALA A 15 4.12 28.12 7.68
C ALA A 15 2.69 27.58 7.60
N GLY A 16 2.27 27.28 6.36
CA GLY A 16 1.11 26.46 6.10
C GLY A 16 1.43 25.15 6.78
N ALA A 17 0.97 25.02 8.02
CA ALA A 17 0.79 23.73 8.64
C ALA A 17 -0.19 23.01 7.71
N THR A 18 0.36 22.29 6.74
CA THR A 18 -0.39 21.28 6.01
C THR A 18 -0.81 20.33 7.10
N VAL A 19 -2.07 20.45 7.51
CA VAL A 19 -2.74 19.44 8.30
C VAL A 19 -2.59 18.16 7.48
N ALA A 20 -1.58 17.36 7.85
CA ALA A 20 -1.39 16.03 7.34
C ALA A 20 -2.55 15.21 7.90
N PHE A 21 -3.74 15.39 7.33
CA PHE A 21 -4.80 14.42 7.44
C PHE A 21 -4.18 13.10 7.04
N GLY A 22 -3.99 12.22 8.03
CA GLY A 22 -3.25 10.97 7.87
C GLY A 22 -3.79 10.21 6.67
N ARG A 23 -3.10 10.33 5.55
CA ARG A 23 -3.47 9.61 4.33
C ARG A 23 -3.23 8.14 4.63
N PRO A 24 -4.15 7.24 4.26
CA PRO A 24 -3.94 5.83 4.48
C PRO A 24 -2.69 5.39 3.71
N PHE A 25 -1.88 4.55 4.32
CA PHE A 25 -0.66 4.04 3.71
C PHE A 25 -0.57 2.52 3.88
N LEU A 26 0.04 1.85 2.90
CA LEU A 26 0.43 0.45 2.99
C LEU A 26 1.86 0.36 3.52
N VAL A 27 2.06 -0.39 4.61
CA VAL A 27 3.38 -0.64 5.21
C VAL A 27 3.73 -2.11 5.11
N SER A 28 4.99 -2.42 4.81
CA SER A 28 5.53 -3.76 4.98
C SER A 28 6.33 -3.88 6.27
N ASP A 29 6.57 -5.11 6.70
CA ASP A 29 7.61 -5.39 7.69
C ASP A 29 8.98 -4.85 7.21
N PRO A 30 9.90 -4.59 8.16
CA PRO A 30 11.28 -4.24 7.83
C PRO A 30 11.93 -5.30 6.94
N TYR A 31 12.52 -4.83 5.85
CA TYR A 31 13.30 -5.66 4.93
C TYR A 31 14.57 -6.17 5.64
N PRO A 32 14.94 -7.45 5.45
CA PRO A 32 16.06 -8.05 6.18
C PRO A 32 17.39 -7.29 6.01
N LYS A 33 18.16 -7.19 7.11
CA LYS A 33 19.52 -6.63 7.09
C LYS A 33 20.39 -7.41 6.12
N GLY A 34 21.23 -6.70 5.37
CA GLY A 34 22.15 -7.29 4.39
C GLY A 34 21.55 -7.53 3.00
N GLY A 35 20.22 -7.43 2.85
CA GLY A 35 19.59 -7.45 1.53
C GLY A 35 19.80 -6.13 0.79
N LYS A 36 20.34 -6.18 -0.43
CA LYS A 36 20.55 -4.99 -1.28
C LYS A 36 19.25 -4.56 -1.94
N LEU A 37 18.30 -4.02 -1.19
CA LEU A 37 17.04 -3.50 -1.72
C LEU A 37 17.28 -2.21 -2.52
N LYS A 38 16.67 -2.11 -3.71
CA LYS A 38 16.65 -0.91 -4.55
C LYS A 38 15.31 -0.20 -4.43
N ASN A 39 14.22 -0.89 -4.74
CA ASN A 39 12.87 -0.35 -4.75
C ASN A 39 11.83 -1.47 -4.57
N PHE A 40 10.58 -1.08 -4.33
CA PHE A 40 9.43 -1.96 -4.36
C PHE A 40 8.60 -1.69 -5.60
N LEU A 41 8.02 -2.74 -6.18
CA LEU A 41 6.98 -2.66 -7.20
C LEU A 41 5.65 -2.96 -6.54
N VAL A 42 4.75 -1.98 -6.53
CA VAL A 42 3.41 -2.10 -5.95
C VAL A 42 2.39 -2.11 -7.09
N THR A 43 1.67 -3.21 -7.25
CA THR A 43 0.62 -3.36 -8.24
C THR A 43 -0.75 -3.32 -7.57
N ILE A 44 -1.58 -2.34 -7.93
CA ILE A 44 -2.99 -2.23 -7.49
C ILE A 44 -3.85 -2.01 -8.73
N ASN A 45 -4.94 -2.75 -8.88
CA ASN A 45 -5.82 -2.69 -10.07
C ASN A 45 -5.08 -2.85 -11.41
N GLY A 46 -4.08 -3.73 -11.45
CA GLY A 46 -3.24 -3.96 -12.64
C GLY A 46 -2.22 -2.85 -12.93
N LYS A 47 -2.27 -1.71 -12.23
CA LYS A 47 -1.27 -0.64 -12.36
C LYS A 47 -0.11 -0.87 -11.42
N THR A 48 1.09 -1.03 -11.99
CA THR A 48 2.34 -1.15 -11.22
C THR A 48 2.98 0.21 -11.04
N THR A 49 3.37 0.51 -9.80
CA THR A 49 4.05 1.76 -9.42
C THR A 49 5.32 1.41 -8.65
N GLU A 50 6.42 2.08 -8.97
CA GLU A 50 7.64 1.95 -8.18
C GLU A 50 7.56 2.79 -6.90
N SER A 51 8.05 2.24 -5.79
CA SER A 51 8.11 2.92 -4.51
C SER A 51 9.52 2.81 -3.94
N MET A 52 10.09 3.96 -3.58
CA MET A 52 11.38 4.00 -2.89
C MET A 52 11.20 3.52 -1.45
N PRO A 53 12.16 2.73 -0.91
CA PRO A 53 12.08 2.27 0.46
C PRO A 53 12.19 3.44 1.45
N ALA A 54 11.31 3.45 2.44
CA ALA A 54 11.50 4.24 3.65
C ALA A 54 12.52 3.55 4.56
N LYS A 55 13.09 4.29 5.53
CA LYS A 55 13.99 3.74 6.55
C LYS A 55 13.45 4.03 7.94
N ASN A 56 13.48 3.03 8.83
CA ASN A 56 13.14 3.23 10.23
C ASN A 56 14.35 3.83 10.99
N SER A 57 14.20 4.10 12.29
CA SER A 57 15.26 4.60 13.17
C SER A 57 16.49 3.68 13.21
N ASP A 58 16.29 2.37 13.03
CA ASP A 58 17.35 1.35 13.03
C ASP A 58 18.04 1.20 11.67
N GLY A 59 17.67 2.02 10.68
CA GLY A 59 18.20 1.99 9.31
C GLY A 59 17.67 0.86 8.43
N LEU A 60 16.69 0.08 8.91
CA LEU A 60 16.02 -0.96 8.14
C LEU A 60 15.09 -0.34 7.10
N ALA A 61 15.20 -0.84 5.87
CA ALA A 61 14.36 -0.41 4.77
C ALA A 61 12.97 -1.05 4.89
N TYR A 62 11.90 -0.35 4.54
CA TYR A 62 10.55 -0.90 4.50
C TYR A 62 9.70 -0.18 3.46
N LEU A 63 8.59 -0.79 3.04
CA LEU A 63 7.64 -0.15 2.13
C LEU A 63 6.78 0.85 2.91
N ARG A 64 6.61 2.06 2.38
CA ARG A 64 5.56 2.99 2.80
C ARG A 64 4.92 3.60 1.56
N PHE A 65 3.76 3.07 1.17
CA PHE A 65 3.07 3.46 -0.06
C PHE A 65 1.78 4.22 0.23
N ASP A 66 1.59 5.40 -0.37
CA ASP A 66 0.40 6.24 -0.18
C ASP A 66 -0.82 5.65 -0.91
N LEU A 67 -1.90 5.41 -0.17
CA LEU A 67 -3.18 4.93 -0.67
C LEU A 67 -4.22 6.06 -0.76
N GLY A 68 -3.87 7.29 -0.38
CA GLY A 68 -4.80 8.42 -0.29
C GLY A 68 -5.44 8.81 -1.62
N ASN A 69 -4.80 8.47 -2.75
CA ASN A 69 -5.34 8.74 -4.09
C ASN A 69 -6.26 7.62 -4.61
N LEU A 70 -6.43 6.52 -3.86
CA LEU A 70 -7.37 5.47 -4.24
C LEU A 70 -8.79 5.89 -3.84
N PRO A 71 -9.81 5.66 -4.70
CA PRO A 71 -11.19 5.81 -4.29
C PRO A 71 -11.56 4.78 -3.22
N ASP A 72 -12.79 4.87 -2.70
CA ASP A 72 -13.29 3.89 -1.76
C ASP A 72 -13.65 2.59 -2.48
N GLY A 73 -13.33 1.46 -1.86
CA GLY A 73 -13.46 0.16 -2.50
C GLY A 73 -12.64 -0.94 -1.86
N ILE A 74 -12.64 -2.10 -2.50
CA ILE A 74 -11.86 -3.28 -2.11
C ILE A 74 -10.73 -3.45 -3.12
N TYR A 75 -9.52 -3.61 -2.61
CA TYR A 75 -8.30 -3.70 -3.40
C TYR A 75 -7.50 -4.94 -3.01
N THR A 76 -6.72 -5.42 -3.97
CA THR A 76 -5.63 -6.36 -3.72
C THR A 76 -4.35 -5.72 -4.21
N ALA A 77 -3.43 -5.45 -3.30
CA ALA A 77 -2.09 -4.99 -3.60
C ALA A 77 -1.16 -6.19 -3.74
N THR A 78 -0.39 -6.22 -4.82
CA THR A 78 0.70 -7.16 -5.01
C THR A 78 2.01 -6.39 -4.90
N VAL A 79 2.88 -6.79 -3.98
CA VAL A 79 4.15 -6.14 -3.70
C VAL A 79 5.30 -7.07 -4.06
N LYS A 80 6.29 -6.55 -4.79
CA LYS A 80 7.56 -7.24 -5.06
C LYS A 80 8.72 -6.34 -4.64
N ALA A 81 9.76 -6.92 -4.08
CA ALA A 81 11.03 -6.24 -3.83
C ALA A 81 11.96 -6.40 -5.03
N VAL A 82 12.70 -5.36 -5.38
CA VAL A 82 13.72 -5.39 -6.43
C VAL A 82 15.06 -5.05 -5.80
N ASN A 83 16.06 -5.88 -6.05
CA ASN A 83 17.39 -5.66 -5.51
C ASN A 83 18.25 -4.75 -6.42
N THR A 84 19.43 -4.34 -5.96
CA THR A 84 20.34 -3.46 -6.73
C THR A 84 20.88 -4.11 -8.01
N LYS A 85 20.76 -5.44 -8.16
CA LYS A 85 21.12 -6.16 -9.39
C LYS A 85 19.93 -6.31 -10.35
N GLY A 86 18.75 -5.79 -10.00
CA GLY A 86 17.53 -5.89 -10.80
C GLY A 86 16.75 -7.20 -10.62
N ALA A 87 17.16 -8.10 -9.71
CA ALA A 87 16.39 -9.31 -9.44
C ALA A 87 15.12 -8.98 -8.62
N VAL A 88 14.01 -9.63 -8.97
CA VAL A 88 12.68 -9.38 -8.41
C VAL A 88 12.28 -10.53 -7.50
N SER A 89 11.73 -10.22 -6.31
CA SER A 89 11.25 -11.23 -5.37
C SER A 89 9.96 -11.92 -5.84
N LEU A 90 9.60 -13.00 -5.15
CA LEU A 90 8.23 -13.52 -5.17
C LEU A 90 7.24 -12.43 -4.74
N PRO A 91 6.02 -12.40 -5.32
CA PRO A 91 4.98 -11.45 -4.94
C PRO A 91 4.41 -11.76 -3.56
N ALA A 92 4.21 -10.72 -2.75
CA ALA A 92 3.38 -10.75 -1.56
C ALA A 92 2.04 -10.05 -1.87
N SER A 93 0.92 -10.69 -1.54
CA SER A 93 -0.41 -10.15 -1.80
C SER A 93 -1.08 -9.71 -0.50
N TYR A 94 -1.71 -8.54 -0.51
CA TYR A 94 -2.46 -8.01 0.62
C TYR A 94 -3.78 -7.39 0.14
N SER A 95 -4.89 -7.90 0.66
CA SER A 95 -6.23 -7.43 0.33
C SER A 95 -6.77 -6.53 1.44
N PHE A 96 -7.36 -5.39 1.06
CA PHE A 96 -7.87 -4.40 1.99
C PHE A 96 -9.10 -3.68 1.45
N LYS A 97 -9.92 -3.17 2.36
CA LYS A 97 -11.03 -2.25 2.08
C LYS A 97 -10.64 -0.85 2.49
N LYS A 98 -10.89 0.13 1.61
CA LYS A 98 -10.69 1.56 1.87
C LYS A 98 -12.04 2.27 1.94
N ALA A 99 -12.22 3.09 2.98
CA ALA A 99 -13.37 3.98 3.17
C ALA A 99 -12.89 5.34 3.72
N GLY A 100 -12.88 6.38 2.89
CA GLY A 100 -12.25 7.67 3.19
C GLY A 100 -10.77 7.50 3.55
N SER A 101 -10.39 7.94 4.75
CA SER A 101 -9.02 7.77 5.29
C SER A 101 -8.79 6.43 5.98
N LYS A 102 -9.83 5.61 6.15
CA LYS A 102 -9.75 4.34 6.88
C LYS A 102 -9.41 3.20 5.93
N VAL A 103 -8.47 2.35 6.33
CA VAL A 103 -8.10 1.11 5.62
C VAL A 103 -8.15 -0.06 6.60
N GLU A 104 -8.79 -1.14 6.18
CA GLU A 104 -8.93 -2.37 6.98
C GLU A 104 -8.55 -3.60 6.15
N PRO A 105 -7.90 -4.61 6.77
CA PRO A 105 -7.67 -5.90 6.12
C PRO A 105 -8.99 -6.46 5.59
N TYR A 106 -8.96 -7.02 4.37
CA TYR A 106 -10.13 -7.65 3.77
C TYR A 106 -9.78 -9.07 3.36
N THR A 107 -10.44 -10.05 3.99
CA THR A 107 -10.41 -11.43 3.53
C THR A 107 -11.68 -11.67 2.71
N PRO A 108 -11.58 -11.98 1.41
CA PRO A 108 -12.76 -12.33 0.64
C PRO A 108 -13.46 -13.53 1.28
N PRO A 109 -14.80 -13.55 1.32
CA PRO A 109 -15.53 -14.69 1.86
C PRO A 109 -15.17 -15.95 1.07
N VAL A 110 -14.81 -17.02 1.80
CA VAL A 110 -14.58 -18.33 1.18
C VAL A 110 -15.86 -18.70 0.43
N PRO A 111 -15.80 -19.03 -0.88
CA PRO A 111 -16.97 -19.48 -1.60
C PRO A 111 -17.61 -20.62 -0.81
N LYS A 112 -18.89 -20.48 -0.45
CA LYS A 112 -19.63 -21.58 0.17
C LYS A 112 -19.62 -22.71 -0.84
N GLN A 113 -18.78 -23.72 -0.62
CA GLN A 113 -18.78 -24.92 -1.45
C GLN A 113 -20.18 -25.50 -1.34
N LYS A 114 -20.92 -25.50 -2.45
CA LYS A 114 -22.22 -26.15 -2.53
C LYS A 114 -21.94 -27.64 -2.33
N ARG A 115 -22.08 -28.12 -1.08
CA ARG A 115 -21.91 -29.54 -0.79
C ARG A 115 -22.97 -30.27 -1.60
N ALA A 116 -22.55 -31.24 -2.42
CA ALA A 116 -23.49 -32.12 -3.07
C ALA A 116 -24.36 -32.78 -1.99
N PRO A 117 -25.67 -33.01 -2.25
CA PRO A 117 -26.51 -33.73 -1.30
C PRO A 117 -25.86 -35.08 -0.98
N THR A 118 -25.66 -35.37 0.29
CA THR A 118 -25.12 -36.66 0.72
C THR A 118 -26.22 -37.71 0.60
N ARG A 119 -25.87 -38.92 0.13
CA ARG A 119 -26.79 -40.04 -0.10
C ARG A 119 -27.46 -40.58 1.17
N THR A 120 -27.10 -40.06 2.34
CA THR A 120 -27.65 -40.38 3.66
C THR A 120 -28.92 -39.59 4.01
N TYR A 121 -29.59 -38.95 3.04
CA TYR A 121 -30.91 -38.38 3.31
C TYR A 121 -31.88 -39.52 3.72
N PRO A 122 -32.55 -39.45 4.89
CA PRO A 122 -33.43 -40.51 5.41
C PRO A 122 -34.69 -40.82 4.57
N GLY A 123 -34.73 -40.40 3.31
CA GLY A 123 -35.81 -40.66 2.36
C GLY A 123 -35.33 -41.19 1.00
N HIS A 124 -34.06 -41.60 0.83
CA HIS A 124 -33.60 -42.23 -0.40
C HIS A 124 -34.06 -43.69 -0.47
N ILE A 125 -35.33 -43.90 -0.80
CA ILE A 125 -35.87 -45.20 -1.21
C ILE A 125 -35.16 -45.65 -2.49
N ASN A 126 -34.35 -46.71 -2.40
CA ASN A 126 -33.85 -47.42 -3.58
C ASN A 126 -35.05 -48.14 -4.21
N LYS A 127 -35.40 -47.75 -5.44
CA LYS A 127 -36.26 -48.56 -6.32
C LYS A 127 -35.42 -49.64 -6.99
#